data_AF-A0A0J2HJ92-F1
#
_entry.id   AF-A0A0J2HJ92-F1
#
_cell.length_a   1.000
_cell.length_b   1.000
_cell.length_c   1.000
_cell.angle_alpha   90.00
_cell.angle_beta   90.00
_cell.angle_gamma   90.00
#
_symmetry.space_group_name_H-M   'P 1'
#
loop_
_entity.id
_entity.type
_entity.pdbx_description
1 polymer ?
#
loop_
_entity_poly.entity_id
_entity_poly.type
_entity_poly.pdbx_seq_one_letter_code
_entity_poly.pdbx_strand_id
1 'polypeptide(L)'
;MLKKLVFIAPLLALIALLIWWFTPRYAEEDVAYYRSVFCVIDHQDSRAFLRDMENMIEGGNSDYALHKTHYVPALGQRMLDTWQQLTPEEQKSISQDQQRCRQLMSEKQRPD
;
A
#
# COMPACT_ATOMS: atom_id res chain seq x y z
N MET A 1 37.78 -22.82 8.38
CA MET A 1 36.66 -21.98 7.88
C MET A 1 35.47 -21.86 8.87
N LEU A 2 35.32 -22.75 9.85
CA LEU A 2 34.25 -22.72 10.86
C LEU A 2 34.19 -21.43 11.72
N LYS A 3 35.35 -20.87 12.09
CA LYS A 3 35.43 -19.64 12.90
C LYS A 3 34.83 -18.40 12.22
N LYS A 4 34.87 -18.32 10.88
CA LYS A 4 34.24 -17.21 10.14
C LYS A 4 32.71 -17.30 10.17
N LEU A 5 32.15 -18.51 10.10
CA LEU A 5 30.71 -18.74 10.21
C LEU A 5 30.13 -18.35 11.58
N VAL A 6 30.88 -18.60 12.65
CA VAL A 6 30.49 -18.21 14.02
C VAL A 6 30.41 -16.68 14.19
N PHE A 7 31.18 -15.91 13.42
CA PHE A 7 31.10 -14.44 13.42
C PHE A 7 30.09 -13.88 12.39
N ILE A 8 29.89 -14.56 11.25
CA ILE A 8 28.95 -14.12 10.21
C ILE A 8 27.50 -14.37 10.63
N ALA A 9 27.19 -15.49 11.27
CA ALA A 9 25.84 -15.82 11.71
C ALA A 9 25.19 -14.77 12.63
N PRO A 10 25.83 -14.29 13.73
CA PRO A 10 25.25 -13.24 14.57
C PRO A 10 25.14 -11.90 13.84
N LEU A 11 26.04 -11.61 12.89
CA LEU A 11 25.99 -10.41 12.09
C LEU A 11 24.77 -10.40 11.15
N LEU A 12 24.49 -11.53 10.50
CA LEU A 12 23.29 -11.71 9.68
C LEU A 12 22.01 -11.65 10.51
N ALA A 13 22.01 -12.23 11.71
CA ALA A 13 20.88 -12.15 12.63
C ALA A 13 20.59 -10.70 13.07
N LEU A 14 21.63 -9.91 13.36
CA LEU A 14 21.49 -8.48 13.65
C LEU A 14 20.92 -7.71 12.45
N ILE A 15 21.39 -7.99 11.23
CA ILE A 15 20.85 -7.34 10.02
C ILE A 15 19.38 -7.69 9.82
N ALA A 16 18.98 -8.96 9.99
CA ALA A 16 17.59 -9.37 9.88
C ALA A 16 16.70 -8.70 10.93
N LEU A 17 17.17 -8.59 12.18
CA LEU A 17 16.48 -7.86 13.25
C LEU A 17 16.32 -6.37 12.93
N LEU A 18 17.36 -5.73 12.40
CA LEU A 18 17.30 -4.34 11.98
C LEU A 18 16.26 -4.16 10.86
N ILE A 19 16.29 -5.00 9.82
CA ILE A 19 15.30 -4.94 8.73
C ILE A 19 13.88 -5.12 9.30
N TRP A 20 13.67 -6.11 10.16
CA TRP A 20 12.37 -6.38 10.77
C TRP A 20 11.86 -5.21 11.63
N TRP A 21 12.76 -4.53 12.34
CA TRP A 21 12.46 -3.37 13.16
C TRP A 21 12.14 -2.12 12.32
N PHE A 22 12.89 -1.91 11.24
CA PHE A 22 12.74 -0.75 10.36
C PHE A 22 11.63 -0.91 9.31
N THR A 23 11.07 -2.10 9.14
CA THR A 23 9.95 -2.31 8.21
C THR A 23 8.66 -1.78 8.86
N PRO A 24 8.08 -0.67 8.36
CA PRO A 24 6.85 -0.13 8.93
C PRO A 24 5.72 -1.14 8.72
N ARG A 25 5.01 -1.45 9.80
CA ARG A 25 3.78 -2.23 9.73
C ARG A 25 2.61 -1.25 9.80
N TYR A 26 1.81 -1.25 8.74
CA TYR A 26 0.58 -0.48 8.69
C TYR A 26 -0.57 -1.31 9.27
N ALA A 27 -1.49 -0.67 9.96
CA ALA A 27 -2.68 -1.33 10.47
C ALA A 27 -3.58 -1.75 9.29
N GLU A 28 -4.31 -2.86 9.45
CA GLU A 28 -5.23 -3.35 8.40
C GLU A 28 -6.32 -2.32 8.07
N GLU A 29 -6.72 -1.52 9.05
CA GLU A 29 -7.65 -0.39 8.87
C GLU A 29 -7.11 0.68 7.92
N ASP A 30 -5.82 1.05 8.04
CA ASP A 30 -5.18 2.03 7.14
C ASP A 30 -5.12 1.46 5.71
N VAL A 31 -4.74 0.19 5.58
CA VAL A 31 -4.68 -0.47 4.27
C VAL A 31 -6.07 -0.53 3.63
N ALA A 32 -7.10 -0.87 4.41
CA ALA A 32 -8.48 -0.89 3.93
C ALA A 32 -8.98 0.51 3.55
N TYR A 33 -8.62 1.54 4.31
CA TYR A 33 -8.92 2.93 3.98
C TYR A 33 -8.28 3.33 2.65
N TYR A 34 -6.98 3.08 2.45
CA TYR A 34 -6.29 3.37 1.19
C TYR A 34 -6.87 2.60 0.01
N ARG A 35 -7.29 1.35 0.21
CA ARG A 35 -8.01 0.59 -0.82
C ARG A 35 -9.33 1.23 -1.18
N SER A 36 -10.07 1.75 -0.20
CA SER A 36 -11.35 2.42 -0.44
C SER A 36 -11.16 3.72 -1.23
N VAL A 37 -10.16 4.53 -0.87
CA VAL A 37 -9.74 5.74 -1.60
C VAL A 37 -9.34 5.38 -3.03
N PHE A 38 -8.47 4.38 -3.18
CA PHE A 38 -8.02 3.91 -4.49
C PHE A 38 -9.20 3.51 -5.37
N CYS A 39 -10.19 2.78 -4.84
CA CYS A 39 -11.36 2.37 -5.61
C CYS A 39 -12.36 3.49 -5.94
N VAL A 40 -12.15 4.71 -5.46
CA VAL A 40 -13.00 5.88 -5.77
C VAL A 40 -12.34 6.81 -6.79
N ILE A 41 -11.01 6.85 -6.87
CA ILE A 41 -10.30 7.69 -7.84
C ILE A 41 -10.51 7.21 -9.29
N ASP A 42 -10.23 8.08 -10.25
CA ASP A 42 -10.29 7.72 -11.67
C ASP A 42 -9.14 6.77 -12.04
N HIS A 43 -9.49 5.67 -12.71
CA HIS A 43 -8.54 4.62 -13.09
C HIS A 43 -8.08 4.73 -14.55
N GLN A 44 -8.45 5.80 -15.26
CA GLN A 44 -8.06 5.99 -16.67
C GLN A 44 -6.61 6.45 -16.86
N ASP A 45 -6.06 7.24 -15.95
CA ASP A 45 -4.66 7.68 -15.99
C ASP A 45 -3.85 7.14 -14.81
N SER A 46 -3.19 6.01 -15.01
CA SER A 46 -2.37 5.37 -13.97
C SER A 46 -1.19 6.21 -13.47
N ARG A 47 -0.76 7.22 -14.24
CA ARG A 47 0.29 8.15 -13.79
C ARG A 47 -0.22 9.14 -12.75
N ALA A 48 -1.55 9.33 -12.67
CA ALA A 48 -2.18 10.26 -11.75
C ALA A 48 -2.55 9.62 -10.40
N PHE A 49 -2.58 8.29 -10.30
CA PHE A 49 -3.13 7.58 -9.13
C PHE A 49 -2.59 8.06 -7.79
N LEU A 50 -1.26 8.14 -7.65
CA LEU A 50 -0.64 8.54 -6.38
C LEU A 50 -1.04 9.97 -6.00
N ARG A 51 -1.05 10.88 -6.97
CA ARG A 51 -1.44 12.27 -6.77
C ARG A 51 -2.93 12.38 -6.45
N ASP A 52 -3.76 11.61 -7.11
CA ASP A 52 -5.21 11.68 -6.92
C ASP A 52 -5.62 11.05 -5.57
N MET A 53 -4.92 10.00 -5.12
CA MET A 53 -5.05 9.48 -3.74
C MET A 53 -4.60 10.51 -2.70
N GLU A 54 -3.44 11.14 -2.91
CA GLU A 54 -2.92 12.18 -2.03
C GLU A 54 -3.91 13.34 -1.91
N ASN A 55 -4.38 13.87 -3.05
CA ASN A 55 -5.37 14.94 -3.09
C ASN A 55 -6.69 14.55 -2.41
N MET A 56 -7.14 13.30 -2.57
CA MET A 56 -8.38 12.84 -1.94
C MET A 56 -8.24 12.70 -0.42
N ILE A 57 -7.10 12.20 0.06
CA ILE A 57 -6.84 12.00 1.50
C ILE A 57 -6.58 13.35 2.16
N GLU A 58 -5.66 14.14 1.61
CA GLU A 58 -5.28 15.41 2.21
C GLU A 58 -6.35 16.49 1.99
N GLY A 59 -7.07 16.45 0.87
CA GLY A 59 -8.19 17.35 0.60
C GLY A 59 -9.40 17.14 1.54
N GLY A 60 -9.48 15.97 2.19
CA GLY A 60 -10.45 15.71 3.27
C GLY A 60 -10.15 16.47 4.57
N ASN A 61 -8.96 17.05 4.71
CA ASN A 61 -8.56 17.78 5.90
C ASN A 61 -9.14 19.20 5.91
N SER A 62 -10.35 19.35 6.44
CA SER A 62 -10.89 20.67 6.75
C SER A 62 -10.10 21.37 7.87
N ASP A 63 -10.13 22.71 7.90
CA ASP A 63 -9.40 23.50 8.91
C ASP A 63 -9.86 23.25 10.34
N TYR A 64 -11.11 22.80 10.51
CA TYR A 64 -11.72 22.45 11.79
C TYR A 64 -11.67 20.95 12.10
N ALA A 65 -11.00 20.14 11.26
CA ALA A 65 -10.87 18.71 11.51
C ALA A 65 -10.08 18.47 12.81
N LEU A 66 -10.69 17.75 13.75
CA LEU A 66 -10.04 17.41 15.02
C LEU A 66 -8.77 16.60 14.77
N HIS A 67 -8.78 15.73 13.75
CA HIS A 67 -7.64 14.94 13.32
C HIS A 67 -7.45 15.14 11.82
N LYS A 68 -6.24 15.53 11.42
CA LYS A 68 -5.84 15.63 10.02
C LYS A 68 -5.16 14.33 9.63
N THR A 69 -5.59 13.73 8.53
CA THR A 69 -4.97 12.53 7.98
C THR A 69 -3.90 12.95 7.00
N HIS A 70 -2.69 12.43 7.17
CA HIS A 70 -1.59 12.68 6.25
C HIS A 70 -1.48 11.55 5.24
N TYR A 71 -1.17 11.90 3.99
CA TYR A 71 -0.91 10.89 2.99
C TYR A 71 0.39 10.13 3.31
N VAL A 72 0.34 8.81 3.16
CA VAL A 72 1.42 7.86 3.41
C VAL A 72 1.81 7.28 2.05
N PRO A 73 2.91 7.76 1.45
CA PRO A 73 3.29 7.37 0.09
C PRO A 73 3.44 5.85 -0.08
N ALA A 74 3.93 5.15 0.95
CA ALA A 74 4.10 3.70 0.90
C ALA A 74 2.78 2.93 0.74
N LEU A 75 1.68 3.42 1.33
CA LEU A 75 0.38 2.78 1.20
C LEU A 75 -0.25 3.05 -0.17
N GLY A 76 -0.09 4.26 -0.70
CA GLY A 76 -0.47 4.58 -2.08
C GLY A 76 0.31 3.76 -3.10
N GLN A 77 1.63 3.64 -2.92
CA GLN A 77 2.48 2.81 -3.77
C GLN A 77 2.05 1.34 -3.71
N ARG A 78 1.72 0.81 -2.53
CA ARG A 78 1.19 -0.55 -2.40
C ARG A 78 -0.07 -0.76 -3.23
N MET A 79 -0.97 0.23 -3.32
CA MET A 79 -2.16 0.12 -4.18
C MET A 79 -1.77 0.11 -5.66
N LEU A 80 -0.87 1.01 -6.08
CA LEU A 80 -0.37 1.05 -7.45
C LEU A 80 0.33 -0.26 -7.84
N ASP A 81 1.20 -0.80 -6.99
CA ASP A 81 1.90 -2.06 -7.23
C ASP A 81 0.92 -3.22 -7.37
N THR A 82 -0.12 -3.26 -6.51
CA THR A 82 -1.19 -4.26 -6.61
C THR A 82 -1.93 -4.14 -7.95
N TRP A 83 -2.26 -2.90 -8.35
CA TRP A 83 -2.95 -2.61 -9.61
C TRP A 83 -2.12 -3.02 -10.83
N GLN A 84 -0.81 -2.77 -10.82
CA GLN A 84 0.10 -3.14 -11.91
C GLN A 84 0.22 -4.66 -12.10
N GLN A 85 -0.05 -5.44 -11.06
CA GLN A 85 -0.05 -6.90 -11.11
C GLN A 85 -1.38 -7.49 -11.60
N LEU A 86 -2.41 -6.66 -11.77
CA LEU A 86 -3.70 -7.11 -12.30
C LEU A 86 -3.63 -7.36 -13.81
N THR A 87 -4.44 -8.30 -14.30
CA THR A 87 -4.61 -8.49 -15.75
C THR A 87 -5.34 -7.29 -16.37
N PRO A 88 -5.23 -7.08 -17.70
CA PRO A 88 -5.97 -6.00 -18.37
C PRO A 88 -7.49 -6.08 -18.16
N GLU A 89 -8.06 -7.28 -18.08
CA GLU A 89 -9.48 -7.51 -17.80
C GLU A 89 -9.84 -7.13 -16.36
N GLU A 90 -8.99 -7.51 -15.41
CA GLU A 90 -9.10 -7.13 -14.00
C GLU A 90 -9.04 -5.60 -13.86
N GLN A 91 -8.05 -4.94 -14.48
CA GLN A 91 -7.94 -3.47 -14.48
C GLN A 91 -9.19 -2.81 -15.05
N LYS A 92 -9.73 -3.31 -16.16
CA LYS A 92 -10.98 -2.79 -16.72
C LYS A 92 -12.17 -2.98 -15.78
N SER A 93 -12.24 -4.11 -15.09
CA SER A 93 -13.35 -4.42 -14.18
C SER A 93 -13.39 -3.49 -12.96
N ILE A 94 -12.23 -3.13 -12.41
CA ILE A 94 -12.15 -2.26 -11.24
C ILE A 94 -12.42 -0.78 -11.57
N SER A 95 -12.15 -0.36 -12.80
CA SER A 95 -12.51 0.99 -13.28
C SER A 95 -14.02 1.17 -13.44
N GLN A 96 -14.78 0.07 -13.58
CA GLN A 96 -16.22 0.10 -13.84
C GLN A 96 -17.06 -0.12 -12.58
N ASP A 97 -16.54 -0.87 -11.61
CA ASP A 97 -17.27 -1.24 -10.40
C ASP A 97 -16.38 -1.10 -9.15
N GLN A 98 -16.75 -0.14 -8.29
CA GLN A 98 -16.04 0.14 -7.04
C GLN A 98 -16.13 -1.01 -6.02
N GLN A 99 -17.25 -1.75 -5.98
CA GLN A 99 -17.38 -2.93 -5.12
C GLN A 99 -16.45 -4.03 -5.61
N ARG A 100 -16.42 -4.28 -6.93
CA ARG A 100 -15.49 -5.23 -7.53
C ARG A 100 -14.04 -4.84 -7.28
N CYS A 101 -13.71 -3.55 -7.38
CA CYS A 101 -12.39 -3.02 -7.04
C CYS A 101 -11.98 -3.39 -5.61
N ARG A 102 -12.83 -3.10 -4.62
CA ARG A 102 -12.50 -3.39 -3.21
C ARG A 102 -12.28 -4.88 -2.96
N GLN A 103 -13.09 -5.74 -3.57
CA GLN A 103 -12.95 -7.19 -3.46
C GLN A 103 -11.64 -7.67 -4.07
N LEU A 104 -11.37 -7.30 -5.33
CA LEU A 104 -10.20 -7.76 -6.06
C LEU A 104 -8.89 -7.28 -5.43
N MET A 105 -8.83 -6.00 -5.06
CA MET A 105 -7.65 -5.43 -4.41
C MET A 105 -7.41 -6.06 -3.04
N SER A 106 -8.49 -6.40 -2.30
CA SER A 106 -8.36 -7.11 -1.02
C SER A 106 -7.84 -8.53 -1.18
N GLU A 107 -8.26 -9.22 -2.23
CA GLU A 107 -7.84 -10.59 -2.52
C GLU A 107 -6.36 -10.65 -2.85
N LYS A 108 -5.89 -9.76 -3.73
CA LYS A 108 -4.47 -9.69 -4.16
C LYS A 108 -3.51 -9.23 -3.07
N GLN A 109 -4.01 -8.61 -2.00
CA GLN A 109 -3.19 -8.07 -0.91
C GLN A 109 -3.11 -8.98 0.32
N ARG A 110 -3.86 -10.09 0.33
CA ARG A 110 -3.75 -11.07 1.41
C ARG A 110 -2.39 -11.77 1.33
N PRO A 111 -1.67 -11.89 2.46
CA PRO A 111 -0.50 -12.76 2.50
C PRO A 111 -0.96 -14.22 2.31
N ASP A 112 -0.30 -14.94 1.40
CA ASP A 112 -0.47 -16.40 1.20
C ASP A 112 0.01 -17.20 2.41
#